data_AF-A0A3E4EEV0-F1
#
_entry.id   AF-A0A3E4EEV0-F1
#
_cell.length_a   1.000
_cell.length_b   1.000
_cell.length_c   1.000
_cell.angle_alpha   90.00
_cell.angle_beta   90.00
_cell.angle_gamma   90.00
#
_symmetry.space_group_name_H-M   'P 1'
#
loop_
_entity.id
_entity.type
_entity.pdbx_description
1 polymer ?
#
loop_
_entity_poly.entity_id
_entity_poly.type
_entity_poly.pdbx_seq_one_letter_code
_entity_poly.pdbx_strand_id
1 'polypeptide(L)'
;MTVKGNKEIEFTFTEFEILLLLAQNAGMVFSKEKIYNIVWKEPYFGDYNIVMSHIRNLRGKIEDNPSKPIYIQTVWGVGYRFNKNLSSGL
;
A
#
# COMPACT_ATOMS: atom_id res chain seq x y z
N MET A 1 2.38 5.35 -14.06
CA MET A 1 1.52 4.36 -14.75
C MET A 1 2.18 3.00 -14.69
N THR A 2 1.44 1.93 -14.41
CA THR A 2 1.90 0.54 -14.60
C THR A 2 0.83 -0.24 -15.34
N VAL A 3 1.24 -1.24 -16.11
CA VAL A 3 0.36 -2.08 -16.92
C VAL A 3 0.12 -3.40 -16.20
N LYS A 4 -1.15 -3.75 -15.98
CA LYS A 4 -1.54 -5.10 -15.53
C LYS A 4 -2.31 -5.79 -16.65
N GLY A 5 -1.72 -6.81 -17.26
CA GLY A 5 -2.23 -7.40 -18.50
C GLY A 5 -2.13 -6.40 -19.65
N ASN A 6 -3.22 -5.66 -19.89
CA ASN A 6 -3.35 -4.60 -20.91
C ASN A 6 -4.10 -3.35 -20.41
N LYS A 7 -4.29 -3.22 -19.08
CA LYS A 7 -5.01 -2.09 -18.48
C LYS A 7 -3.98 -1.16 -17.83
N GLU A 8 -3.96 0.09 -18.27
CA GLU A 8 -3.23 1.14 -17.56
C GLU A 8 -3.88 1.36 -16.19
N ILE A 9 -3.05 1.26 -15.15
CA ILE A 9 -3.46 1.59 -13.80
C ILE A 9 -2.92 2.97 -13.48
N GLU A 10 -3.85 3.90 -13.28
CA GLU A 10 -3.58 5.23 -12.75
C GLU A 10 -3.66 5.23 -11.23
N PHE A 11 -2.70 5.91 -10.62
CA PHE A 11 -2.64 6.14 -9.18
C PHE A 11 -2.72 7.63 -8.94
N THR A 12 -3.38 8.01 -7.84
CA THR A 12 -3.14 9.34 -7.29
C THR A 12 -1.70 9.41 -6.78
N PHE A 13 -1.18 10.64 -6.60
CA PHE A 13 0.15 10.84 -6.05
C PHE A 13 0.33 10.10 -4.71
N THR A 14 -0.64 10.24 -3.80
CA THR A 14 -0.63 9.59 -2.48
C THR A 14 -0.67 8.06 -2.55
N GLU A 15 -1.49 7.50 -3.45
CA GLU A 15 -1.53 6.05 -3.64
C GLU A 15 -0.18 5.52 -4.14
N PHE A 16 0.44 6.24 -5.07
CA PHE A 16 1.76 5.90 -5.59
C PHE A 16 2.82 5.96 -4.48
N GLU A 17 2.84 7.02 -3.67
CA GLU A 17 3.78 7.15 -2.54
C GLU A 17 3.62 6.02 -1.50
N ILE A 18 2.38 5.65 -1.15
CA ILE A 18 2.13 4.51 -0.25
C ILE A 18 2.63 3.21 -0.86
N LEU A 19 2.32 2.95 -2.14
CA LEU A 19 2.77 1.77 -2.84
C LEU A 19 4.31 1.71 -2.89
N LEU A 20 4.96 2.83 -3.23
CA LEU A 20 6.40 2.96 -3.31
C LEU A 20 7.06 2.68 -1.97
N LEU A 21 6.56 3.31 -0.89
CA LEU A 21 7.04 3.09 0.48
C LEU A 21 7.04 1.60 0.84
N LEU A 22 5.91 0.93 0.62
CA LEU A 22 5.75 -0.48 0.98
C LEU A 22 6.61 -1.38 0.08
N ALA A 23 6.64 -1.13 -1.22
CA ALA A 23 7.37 -1.94 -2.20
C ALA A 23 8.89 -1.84 -2.05
N GLN A 24 9.43 -0.65 -1.82
CA GLN A 24 10.86 -0.45 -1.54
C GLN A 24 11.32 -1.14 -0.24
N ASN A 25 10.38 -1.39 0.67
CA ASN A 25 10.63 -2.03 1.97
C ASN A 25 9.90 -3.39 2.06
N ALA A 26 9.94 -4.18 0.98
CA ALA A 26 9.19 -5.42 0.89
C ALA A 26 9.45 -6.38 2.08
N GLY A 27 8.36 -6.88 2.67
CA GLY A 27 8.37 -7.70 3.89
C GLY A 27 8.37 -6.92 5.20
N MET A 28 8.74 -5.64 5.21
CA MET A 28 8.68 -4.79 6.39
C MET A 28 7.25 -4.33 6.67
N VAL A 29 6.85 -4.34 7.95
CA VAL A 29 5.52 -3.92 8.38
C VAL A 29 5.52 -2.45 8.78
N PHE A 30 4.58 -1.69 8.26
CA PHE A 30 4.35 -0.29 8.61
C PHE A 30 2.98 -0.14 9.26
N SER A 31 2.94 0.51 10.42
CA SER A 31 1.69 0.90 11.06
C SER A 31 0.98 1.99 10.25
N LYS A 32 -0.33 2.15 10.47
CA LYS A 32 -1.11 3.21 9.81
C LYS A 32 -0.52 4.60 10.11
N GLU A 33 -0.12 4.81 11.35
CA GLU A 33 0.56 6.04 11.79
C GLU A 33 1.87 6.26 11.04
N LYS A 34 2.72 5.24 10.93
CA LYS A 34 4.01 5.37 10.25
C LYS A 34 3.84 5.65 8.75
N ILE A 35 2.88 5.00 8.10
CA ILE A 35 2.54 5.29 6.70
C ILE A 35 2.09 6.74 6.57
N TYR A 36 1.19 7.19 7.44
CA TYR A 36 0.71 8.57 7.42
C TYR A 36 1.86 9.57 7.56
N ASN A 37 2.67 9.43 8.61
CA ASN A 37 3.75 10.37 8.93
C ASN A 37 4.78 10.47 7.79
N ILE A 38 5.10 9.34 7.13
CA ILE A 38 6.07 9.34 6.02
C ILE A 38 5.49 9.99 4.76
N VAL A 39 4.23 9.67 4.43
CA VAL A 39 3.63 10.10 3.15
C VAL A 39 3.11 11.54 3.22
N TRP A 40 2.53 11.96 4.36
CA TRP A 40 2.00 13.31 4.54
C TRP A 40 3.01 14.30 5.13
N LYS A 41 4.08 13.83 5.80
CA LYS A 41 5.13 14.67 6.42
C LYS A 41 4.62 15.70 7.44
N GLU A 42 3.45 15.46 8.01
CA GLU A 42 2.75 16.34 8.94
C GLU A 42 2.32 15.55 10.19
N PRO A 43 2.33 16.15 11.39
CA PRO A 43 1.79 15.52 12.60
C PRO A 43 0.29 15.29 12.43
N TYR A 44 -0.15 14.08 12.76
CA TYR A 44 -1.53 13.69 12.54
C TYR A 44 -2.38 13.64 13.80
N PHE A 45 -3.62 14.15 13.69
CA PHE A 45 -4.49 14.42 14.84
C PHE A 45 -5.71 13.49 14.96
N GLY A 46 -5.68 12.28 14.39
CA GLY A 46 -6.46 11.18 14.98
C GLY A 46 -7.42 10.37 14.10
N ASP A 47 -7.45 10.52 12.77
CA ASP A 47 -8.16 9.56 11.90
C ASP A 47 -7.31 8.79 10.84
N TYR A 48 -6.57 7.77 11.28
CA TYR A 48 -5.77 6.95 10.37
C TYR A 48 -6.62 6.13 9.37
N ASN A 49 -7.95 6.30 9.34
CA ASN A 49 -8.83 5.73 8.33
C ASN A 49 -8.47 6.20 6.91
N ILE A 50 -7.85 7.37 6.74
CA ILE A 50 -7.41 7.83 5.41
C ILE A 50 -6.41 6.85 4.78
N VAL A 51 -5.45 6.34 5.57
CA VAL A 51 -4.50 5.31 5.12
C VAL A 51 -5.25 4.05 4.70
N MET A 52 -6.26 3.64 5.47
CA MET A 52 -7.06 2.44 5.15
C MET A 52 -7.85 2.61 3.85
N SER A 53 -8.37 3.81 3.59
CA SER A 53 -9.04 4.15 2.32
C SER A 53 -8.08 4.01 1.13
N HIS A 54 -6.88 4.59 1.23
CA HIS A 54 -5.87 4.46 0.17
C HIS A 54 -5.41 3.01 -0.04
N ILE A 55 -5.23 2.23 1.04
CA ILE A 55 -4.88 0.80 0.93
C ILE A 55 -6.01 0.02 0.25
N ARG A 56 -7.27 0.31 0.57
CA ARG A 56 -8.43 -0.31 -0.09
C ARG A 56 -8.47 0.02 -1.59
N ASN A 57 -8.25 1.29 -1.94
CA ASN A 57 -8.21 1.72 -3.34
C ASN A 57 -7.05 1.08 -4.09
N LEU A 58 -5.85 1.07 -3.50
CA LEU A 58 -4.68 0.40 -4.04
C LEU A 58 -4.97 -1.07 -4.32
N ARG A 59 -5.55 -1.80 -3.35
CA ARG A 59 -5.92 -3.21 -3.55
C ARG A 59 -6.93 -3.38 -4.67
N GLY A 60 -7.93 -2.51 -4.76
CA GLY A 60 -8.89 -2.49 -5.87
C GLY A 60 -8.25 -2.32 -7.25
N LYS A 61 -7.08 -1.68 -7.31
CA LYS A 61 -6.33 -1.44 -8.55
C LYS A 61 -5.35 -2.57 -8.89
N ILE A 62 -4.60 -3.06 -7.90
CA ILE A 62 -3.45 -3.96 -8.14
C ILE A 62 -3.75 -5.44 -7.88
N GLU A 63 -4.68 -5.75 -6.99
CA GLU A 63 -5.01 -7.14 -6.64
C GLU A 63 -5.98 -7.75 -7.65
N ASP A 64 -5.93 -9.06 -7.85
CA ASP A 64 -6.99 -9.78 -8.57
C ASP A 64 -8.26 -9.92 -7.71
N ASN A 65 -8.05 -10.11 -6.40
CA ASN A 65 -9.11 -10.14 -5.41
C ASN A 65 -8.72 -9.26 -4.21
N PRO A 66 -9.29 -8.05 -4.07
CA PRO A 66 -8.96 -7.13 -2.98
C PRO A 66 -9.23 -7.69 -1.57
N SER A 67 -10.15 -8.66 -1.43
CA SER A 67 -10.45 -9.33 -0.16
C SER A 67 -9.46 -10.45 0.18
N LYS A 68 -8.64 -10.89 -0.78
CA LYS A 68 -7.56 -11.87 -0.61
C LYS A 68 -6.25 -11.27 -1.16
N PRO A 69 -5.72 -10.20 -0.55
CA PRO A 69 -4.63 -9.44 -1.14
C PRO A 69 -3.31 -10.22 -1.11
N ILE A 70 -2.64 -10.28 -2.27
CA ILE A 70 -1.35 -10.95 -2.46
C ILE A 70 -0.21 -9.92 -2.39
N TYR A 71 -0.38 -8.71 -2.91
CA TYR A 71 0.66 -7.68 -2.95
C TYR A 71 0.75 -6.91 -1.62
N ILE A 72 -0.33 -6.27 -1.19
CA ILE A 72 -0.36 -5.46 0.04
C ILE A 72 -1.10 -6.24 1.13
N GLN A 73 -0.37 -6.86 2.04
CA GLN A 73 -0.93 -7.73 3.07
C GLN A 73 -1.24 -6.95 4.36
N THR A 74 -2.34 -7.32 5.02
CA THR A 74 -2.64 -6.85 6.38
C THR A 74 -1.90 -7.73 7.38
N VAL A 75 -1.17 -7.10 8.30
CA VAL A 75 -0.67 -7.74 9.52
C VAL A 75 -1.57 -7.30 10.66
N TRP A 76 -2.48 -8.18 11.07
CA TRP A 76 -3.53 -7.88 12.04
C TRP A 76 -2.96 -7.31 13.34
N GLY A 77 -3.55 -6.20 13.80
CA GLY A 77 -3.09 -5.47 14.99
C GLY A 77 -1.81 -4.63 14.80
N VAL A 78 -1.14 -4.72 13.65
CA VAL A 78 0.16 -4.04 13.43
C VAL A 78 0.09 -3.03 12.29
N GLY A 79 -0.36 -3.44 11.10
CA GLY A 79 -0.40 -2.56 9.93
C GLY A 79 -0.36 -3.29 8.59
N TYR A 80 0.44 -2.77 7.65
CA TYR A 80 0.52 -3.27 6.28
C TYR A 80 1.95 -3.56 5.86
N ARG A 81 2.13 -4.50 4.95
CA ARG A 81 3.41 -4.80 4.31
C ARG A 81 3.24 -5.12 2.83
N PHE A 82 4.26 -4.87 2.04
CA PHE A 82 4.35 -5.45 0.71
C PHE A 82 4.89 -6.89 0.79
N ASN A 83 4.37 -7.78 -0.04
CA ASN A 83 4.76 -9.19 -0.04
C ASN A 83 6.17 -9.38 -0.60
N LYS A 84 7.10 -9.79 0.28
CA LYS A 84 8.51 -10.06 -0.06
C LYS A 84 8.72 -11.15 -1.11
N ASN A 85 7.81 -12.12 -1.18
CA ASN A 85 7.96 -13.24 -2.11
C ASN A 85 7.73 -12.83 -3.58
N LEU A 86 7.23 -11.61 -3.82
CA LEU A 86 7.04 -11.04 -5.15
C LEU A 86 8.18 -10.11 -5.56
N SER A 87 8.88 -9.49 -4.60
CA SER A 87 10.01 -8.60 -4.86
C SER A 87 11.31 -9.34 -5.17
N SER A 88 11.32 -10.67 -5.07
CA SER A 88 12.47 -11.53 -5.36
C SER A 88 12.58 -11.89 -6.86
N GLY A 89 11.60 -11.48 -7.66
CA GLY A 89 11.54 -11.72 -9.11
C GLY A 89 11.63 -10.45 -9.95
N LEU A 90 12.04 -9.33 -9.36
CA LEU A 90 12.44 -8.09 -10.04
C LEU A 90 13.96 -7.93 -9.96
#